data_AF-A0A8B6DU67-F1
#
_entry.id   AF-A0A8B6DU67-F1
#
_cell.length_a   1.000
_cell.length_b   1.000
_cell.length_c   1.000
_cell.angle_alpha   90.00
_cell.angle_beta   90.00
_cell.angle_gamma   90.00
#
_symmetry.space_group_name_H-M   'P 1'
#
loop_
_entity.id
_entity.type
_entity.pdbx_description
1 polymer ?
#
loop_
_entity_poly.entity_id
_entity_poly.type
_entity_poly.pdbx_seq_one_letter_code
_entity_poly.pdbx_strand_id
1 'polypeptide(L)'
;MSVLSNLLKLGFTLGTFLSASFKYPLSLYKNPIRSDCKFGRIIKHIKSAAKNFEGVRRIICKDPPLLRGERIFNISEDLFTCDISMENKCPPECNSYEQPSRSRVVVNCSSTRKHKMPSFCPQQDDLDINFSHNFISVFEYRTYLNRTYSINLSYNRIASVDPFIYGIKKLRNINIQHNEILQIHKNIRLMTNEQHISFGNISIKCSCEMKWIEVWLENQNRRHGVSNSIICHIQGRYIEAITMSEICSAEKPRSAVQYVLLSIVIAIYISLLLCFKMKYELFLLLREFKSLILNRYNDNENLQPNVYAVYISFDAENDNIMKWIKTVVFNLEKKTSKCVCPQEISL
;
A
#
# COMPACT_ATOMS: atom_id res chain seq x y z
N MET A 1 18.68 41.60 19.98
CA MET A 1 17.43 41.69 20.77
C MET A 1 17.06 40.36 21.44
N SER A 2 16.59 39.33 20.75
CA SER A 2 16.05 38.09 21.36
C SER A 2 16.97 37.35 22.35
N VAL A 3 18.28 37.26 22.06
CA VAL A 3 19.26 36.64 22.98
C VAL A 3 19.34 37.38 24.31
N LEU A 4 19.28 38.72 24.28
CA LEU A 4 19.39 39.58 25.47
C LEU A 4 18.21 39.40 26.43
N SER A 5 16.98 39.31 25.91
CA SER A 5 15.78 39.12 26.75
C SER A 5 15.68 37.72 27.38
N ASN A 6 16.25 36.70 26.74
CA ASN A 6 16.33 35.36 27.33
C ASN A 6 17.39 35.26 28.44
N LEU A 7 18.45 36.06 28.40
CA LEU A 7 19.49 36.09 29.43
C LEU A 7 19.08 36.88 30.68
N LEU A 8 18.31 37.97 30.51
CA LEU A 8 17.65 38.67 31.64
C LEU A 8 16.75 37.70 32.45
N LYS A 9 16.05 36.79 31.77
CA LYS A 9 15.22 35.74 32.40
C LYS A 9 16.01 34.65 33.13
N LEU A 10 17.33 34.63 33.02
CA LEU A 10 18.25 33.75 33.76
C LEU A 10 18.89 34.45 34.98
N GLY A 11 18.49 35.68 35.30
CA GLY A 11 19.00 36.45 36.45
C GLY A 11 20.26 37.27 36.16
N PHE A 12 20.77 37.27 34.93
CA PHE A 12 21.88 38.13 34.53
C PHE A 12 21.41 39.57 34.35
N THR A 13 22.03 40.52 35.05
CA THR A 13 21.70 41.95 34.92
C THR A 13 22.18 42.49 33.57
N LEU A 14 21.47 43.50 33.03
CA LEU A 14 21.67 44.02 31.66
C LEU A 14 23.14 44.38 31.34
N GLY A 15 23.86 44.95 32.32
CA GLY A 15 25.27 45.31 32.19
C GLY A 15 26.23 44.14 31.93
N THR A 16 25.83 42.90 32.23
CA THR A 16 26.66 41.70 31.99
C THR A 16 26.55 41.14 30.57
N PHE A 17 25.58 41.59 29.76
CA PHE A 17 25.43 41.15 28.36
C PHE A 17 25.34 42.28 27.32
N LEU A 18 25.45 43.56 27.75
CA LEU A 18 25.77 44.68 26.85
C LEU A 18 27.22 44.63 26.31
N SER A 19 27.85 43.45 26.30
CA SER A 19 29.08 43.18 25.56
C SER A 19 28.90 42.46 24.20
N ALA A 20 27.68 42.53 23.65
CA ALA A 20 27.52 42.58 22.19
C ALA A 20 28.41 43.67 21.50
N SER A 21 28.95 44.61 22.30
CA SER A 21 30.01 45.57 21.95
C SER A 21 31.36 45.29 22.69
N PHE A 22 31.75 44.02 22.92
CA PHE A 22 32.85 43.68 23.85
C PHE A 22 34.26 44.12 23.40
N LYS A 23 34.69 45.24 23.97
CA LYS A 23 36.10 45.67 24.07
C LYS A 23 36.88 44.93 25.19
N TYR A 24 36.23 43.98 25.89
CA TYR A 24 36.75 43.24 27.05
C TYR A 24 36.21 41.80 27.06
N PRO A 25 36.93 40.79 27.58
CA PRO A 25 36.48 39.39 27.57
C PRO A 25 35.47 39.07 28.68
N LEU A 26 34.33 38.44 28.34
CA LEU A 26 33.37 37.94 29.32
C LEU A 26 33.90 36.69 30.04
N SER A 27 34.34 36.85 31.30
CA SER A 27 34.81 35.73 32.12
C SER A 27 33.68 35.11 32.94
N LEU A 28 33.10 34.02 32.41
CA LEU A 28 32.16 33.17 33.16
C LEU A 28 32.86 32.13 34.05
N TYR A 29 34.19 32.06 34.02
CA TYR A 29 35.00 31.19 34.89
C TYR A 29 34.75 31.48 36.38
N LYS A 30 34.82 30.45 37.24
CA LYS A 30 34.49 30.46 38.68
C LYS A 30 33.02 30.75 39.08
N ASN A 31 32.10 30.96 38.14
CA ASN A 31 30.68 31.12 38.48
C ASN A 31 30.01 29.77 38.83
N PRO A 32 29.03 29.73 39.75
CA PRO A 32 28.30 28.53 40.12
C PRO A 32 27.24 28.16 39.06
N ILE A 33 27.67 27.68 37.89
CA ILE A 33 26.77 27.40 36.77
C ILE A 33 25.91 26.16 37.05
N ARG A 34 24.59 26.34 36.93
CA ARG A 34 23.58 25.28 36.90
C ARG A 34 23.30 24.89 35.45
N SER A 35 23.74 23.70 35.07
CA SER A 35 23.69 23.16 33.71
C SER A 35 22.46 22.29 33.47
N ASP A 36 21.28 22.88 33.64
CA ASP A 36 19.99 22.26 33.33
C ASP A 36 19.47 22.66 31.92
N CYS A 37 18.25 22.26 31.56
CA CYS A 37 17.62 22.60 30.28
C CYS A 37 17.60 24.11 29.97
N LYS A 38 17.46 24.99 30.98
CA LYS A 38 17.38 26.44 30.75
C LYS A 38 18.72 26.97 30.24
N PHE A 39 19.81 26.38 30.72
CA PHE A 39 21.16 26.63 30.24
C PHE A 39 21.46 25.87 28.93
N GLY A 40 20.92 24.65 28.76
CA GLY A 40 20.94 23.88 27.51
C GLY A 40 20.39 24.66 26.31
N ARG A 41 19.33 25.44 26.49
CA ARG A 41 18.74 26.32 25.44
C ARG A 41 19.73 27.39 24.91
N ILE A 42 20.79 27.72 25.63
CA ILE A 42 21.84 28.67 25.18
C ILE A 42 23.21 28.03 24.95
N ILE A 43 23.40 26.75 25.30
CA ILE A 43 24.73 26.11 25.32
C ILE A 43 25.39 26.06 23.95
N LYS A 44 24.59 25.81 22.90
CA LYS A 44 25.03 25.75 21.50
C LYS A 44 25.62 27.09 21.03
N HIS A 45 24.98 28.20 21.41
CA HIS A 45 25.48 29.55 21.14
C HIS A 45 26.77 29.84 21.92
N ILE A 46 26.83 29.49 23.21
CA ILE A 46 28.03 29.63 24.05
C ILE A 46 29.21 28.84 23.46
N LYS A 47 28.98 27.58 23.05
CA LYS A 47 29.99 26.73 22.39
C LYS A 47 30.49 27.34 21.08
N SER A 48 29.61 27.90 20.25
CA SER A 48 30.04 28.60 19.02
C SER A 48 30.85 29.88 19.29
N ALA A 49 30.49 30.65 20.34
CA ALA A 49 31.16 31.90 20.69
C ALA A 49 32.56 31.68 21.33
N ALA A 50 32.86 30.49 21.86
CA ALA A 50 34.13 30.15 22.48
C ALA A 50 35.33 29.98 21.52
N LYS A 51 35.13 30.30 20.23
CA LYS A 51 36.24 30.66 19.32
C LYS A 51 36.84 32.02 19.67
N ASN A 52 36.03 32.95 20.20
CA ASN A 52 36.38 34.35 20.40
C ASN A 52 36.72 34.69 21.88
N PHE A 53 36.45 33.77 22.82
CA PHE A 53 36.60 34.00 24.26
C PHE A 53 37.19 32.78 24.98
N GLU A 54 38.46 32.83 25.37
CA GLU A 54 39.12 31.71 26.06
C GLU A 54 38.45 31.31 27.38
N GLY A 55 38.00 32.30 28.16
CA GLY A 55 37.41 32.08 29.48
C GLY A 55 36.19 31.16 29.46
N VAL A 56 35.48 31.09 28.32
CA VAL A 56 34.32 30.22 28.14
C VAL A 56 34.72 28.74 28.16
N ARG A 57 35.92 28.38 27.65
CA ARG A 57 36.43 26.99 27.69
C ARG A 57 36.76 26.50 29.10
N ARG A 58 36.88 27.42 30.06
CA ARG A 58 37.24 27.13 31.47
C ARG A 58 36.01 27.01 32.40
N ILE A 59 34.79 27.16 31.88
CA ILE A 59 33.57 27.06 32.69
C ILE A 59 33.34 25.62 33.14
N ILE A 60 33.10 25.46 34.44
CA ILE A 60 32.82 24.20 35.13
C ILE A 60 31.39 24.23 35.66
N CYS A 61 30.67 23.12 35.54
CA CYS A 61 29.30 22.98 36.03
C CYS A 61 29.31 22.68 37.53
N LYS A 62 28.45 23.34 38.31
CA LYS A 62 28.29 23.08 39.75
C LYS A 62 27.14 22.10 40.03
N ASP A 63 26.07 22.21 39.25
CA ASP A 63 24.84 21.43 39.37
C ASP A 63 24.27 21.17 37.96
N PRO A 64 23.45 20.13 37.72
CA PRO A 64 23.02 19.08 38.66
C PRO A 64 24.18 18.14 39.07
N PRO A 65 24.00 17.29 40.11
CA PRO A 65 25.05 16.39 40.60
C PRO A 65 25.71 15.51 39.53
N LEU A 66 24.94 15.03 38.55
CA LEU A 66 25.43 14.21 37.42
C LEU A 66 26.42 14.93 36.49
N LEU A 67 26.45 16.28 36.53
CA LEU A 67 27.36 17.11 35.73
C LEU A 67 28.33 17.92 36.60
N ARG A 68 28.35 17.70 37.92
CA ARG A 68 29.15 18.50 38.86
C ARG A 68 30.64 18.26 38.64
N GLY A 69 31.40 19.34 38.44
CA GLY A 69 32.83 19.31 38.14
C GLY A 69 33.16 19.22 36.65
N GLU A 70 32.19 18.86 35.80
CA GLU A 70 32.44 18.72 34.36
C GLU A 70 32.59 20.05 33.62
N ARG A 71 33.42 20.02 32.58
CA ARG A 71 33.66 21.19 31.70
C ARG A 71 32.61 21.21 30.59
N ILE A 72 31.95 22.35 30.40
CA ILE A 72 30.86 22.55 29.41
C ILE A 72 31.17 21.99 28.01
N PHE A 73 32.43 22.05 27.58
CA PHE A 73 32.84 21.62 26.24
C PHE A 73 32.86 20.10 26.06
N ASN A 74 33.10 19.36 27.14
CA ASN A 74 33.13 17.90 27.16
C ASN A 74 31.71 17.30 27.23
N ILE A 75 30.75 18.04 27.80
CA ILE A 75 29.38 17.58 28.01
C ILE A 75 28.58 17.64 26.70
N SER A 76 27.93 16.54 26.31
CA SER A 76 26.98 16.51 25.18
C SER A 76 25.79 17.44 25.42
N GLU A 77 25.31 18.13 24.37
CA GLU A 77 24.15 19.03 24.49
C GLU A 77 22.88 18.29 24.94
N ASP A 78 22.78 16.98 24.66
CA ASP A 78 21.69 16.11 25.08
C ASP A 78 21.61 15.87 26.61
N LEU A 79 22.66 16.17 27.37
CA LEU A 79 22.69 15.97 28.83
C LEU A 79 22.15 17.18 29.62
N PHE A 80 21.94 18.33 28.97
CA PHE A 80 21.40 19.54 29.61
C PHE A 80 19.87 19.45 29.67
N THR A 81 19.34 18.67 30.62
CA THR A 81 17.91 18.36 30.74
C THR A 81 17.26 19.02 31.96
N CYS A 82 15.93 18.97 32.05
CA CYS A 82 15.18 19.27 33.27
C CYS A 82 14.20 18.14 33.55
N ASP A 83 14.26 17.58 34.76
CA ASP A 83 13.25 16.65 35.26
C ASP A 83 11.89 17.36 35.38
N ILE A 84 10.85 16.72 34.83
CA ILE A 84 9.43 17.12 34.90
C ILE A 84 8.56 15.94 35.35
N SER A 85 9.14 15.00 36.10
CA SER A 85 8.45 13.81 36.61
C SER A 85 7.43 14.13 37.72
N MET A 86 7.62 15.26 38.39
CA MET A 86 6.69 15.82 39.38
C MET A 86 5.49 16.52 38.68
N GLU A 87 4.46 16.92 39.45
CA GLU A 87 3.24 17.60 38.95
C GLU A 87 2.20 16.74 38.19
N ASN A 88 2.06 15.42 38.46
CA ASN A 88 1.04 14.53 37.88
C ASN A 88 1.02 14.43 36.34
N LYS A 89 2.05 14.93 35.65
CA LYS A 89 2.17 14.92 34.18
C LYS A 89 2.91 13.69 33.66
N CYS A 90 3.77 13.10 34.47
CA CYS A 90 4.51 11.87 34.18
C CYS A 90 3.69 10.63 34.57
N PRO A 91 3.68 9.55 33.76
CA PRO A 91 3.02 8.31 34.18
C PRO A 91 3.73 7.64 35.38
N PRO A 92 3.02 6.86 36.22
CA PRO A 92 3.61 6.27 37.42
C PRO A 92 4.81 5.35 37.13
N GLU A 93 5.84 5.44 37.96
CA GLU A 93 7.15 4.75 37.85
C GLU A 93 8.00 5.19 36.64
N CYS A 94 7.57 6.17 35.85
CA CYS A 94 8.34 6.69 34.72
C CYS A 94 9.15 7.94 35.09
N ASN A 95 10.18 8.24 34.30
CA ASN A 95 10.93 9.49 34.33
C ASN A 95 10.59 10.32 33.08
N SER A 96 10.15 11.57 33.25
CA SER A 96 9.92 12.51 32.15
C SER A 96 10.83 13.72 32.24
N TYR A 97 11.46 14.13 31.13
CA TYR A 97 12.37 15.27 31.12
C TYR A 97 12.33 16.09 29.82
N GLU A 98 12.57 17.41 29.92
CA GLU A 98 12.79 18.28 28.76
C GLU A 98 14.24 18.09 28.23
N GLN A 99 14.39 17.94 26.91
CA GLN A 99 15.69 17.92 26.23
C GLN A 99 15.75 18.98 25.12
N PRO A 100 16.28 20.20 25.40
CA PRO A 100 16.28 21.32 24.47
C PRO A 100 17.16 21.15 23.23
N SER A 101 18.24 20.35 23.31
CA SER A 101 19.14 20.08 22.18
C SER A 101 18.43 19.54 20.94
N ARG A 102 17.29 18.86 21.16
CA ARG A 102 16.41 18.26 20.14
C ARG A 102 14.99 18.81 20.20
N SER A 103 14.75 19.89 20.96
CA SER A 103 13.43 20.53 21.16
C SER A 103 12.28 19.56 21.52
N ARG A 104 12.55 18.56 22.37
CA ARG A 104 11.59 17.48 22.70
C ARG A 104 11.38 17.27 24.19
N VAL A 105 10.28 16.61 24.55
CA VAL A 105 10.07 16.04 25.90
C VAL A 105 10.19 14.52 25.81
N VAL A 106 11.05 13.93 26.63
CA VAL A 106 11.24 12.47 26.67
C VAL A 106 10.42 11.88 27.83
N VAL A 107 9.71 10.78 27.56
CA VAL A 107 8.98 9.99 28.58
C VAL A 107 9.57 8.59 28.62
N ASN A 108 10.32 8.26 29.68
CA ASN A 108 10.97 6.96 29.82
C ASN A 108 10.28 6.10 30.88
N CYS A 109 9.59 5.06 30.43
CA CYS A 109 9.01 3.99 31.23
C CYS A 109 9.67 2.62 30.92
N SER A 110 10.88 2.60 30.34
CA SER A 110 11.54 1.33 30.02
C SER A 110 11.76 0.48 31.27
N SER A 111 11.55 -0.84 31.16
CA SER A 111 11.79 -1.79 32.26
C SER A 111 10.90 -1.60 33.50
N THR A 112 9.79 -0.85 33.41
CA THR A 112 8.84 -0.58 34.51
C THR A 112 7.70 -1.62 34.61
N ARG A 113 7.89 -2.82 34.05
CA ARG A 113 7.00 -3.99 34.12
C ARG A 113 5.53 -3.74 33.71
N LYS A 114 5.26 -2.73 32.87
CA LYS A 114 3.87 -2.38 32.48
C LYS A 114 3.27 -3.46 31.58
N HIS A 115 2.03 -3.85 31.87
CA HIS A 115 1.25 -4.80 31.05
C HIS A 115 0.31 -4.14 30.03
N LYS A 116 0.16 -2.81 30.08
CA LYS A 116 -0.66 -1.99 29.17
C LYS A 116 0.03 -0.66 28.94
N MET A 117 -0.34 0.06 27.87
CA MET A 117 0.16 1.41 27.67
C MET A 117 -0.42 2.36 28.72
N PRO A 118 0.38 3.26 29.33
CA PRO A 118 -0.11 4.31 30.21
C PRO A 118 -1.32 5.05 29.64
N SER A 119 -2.26 5.43 30.51
CA SER A 119 -3.47 6.17 30.15
C SER A 119 -3.21 7.65 29.82
N PHE A 120 -2.16 8.22 30.42
CA PHE A 120 -1.74 9.60 30.20
C PHE A 120 -0.21 9.71 30.07
N CYS A 121 0.22 10.83 29.47
CA CYS A 121 1.60 11.30 29.32
C CYS A 121 1.58 12.84 29.47
N PRO A 122 2.74 13.53 29.47
CA PRO A 122 2.80 14.99 29.58
C PRO A 122 1.96 15.70 28.49
N GLN A 123 1.49 16.91 28.82
CA GLN A 123 0.59 17.67 27.93
C GLN A 123 1.31 18.45 26.83
N GLN A 124 2.63 18.49 26.89
CA GLN A 124 3.51 19.09 25.89
C GLN A 124 3.39 18.39 24.53
N ASP A 125 3.80 19.12 23.50
CA ASP A 125 4.05 18.61 22.16
C ASP A 125 5.44 17.98 22.03
N ASP A 126 5.62 17.25 20.93
CA ASP A 126 6.90 16.63 20.52
C ASP A 126 7.44 15.69 21.60
N LEU A 127 6.56 14.79 22.03
CA LEU A 127 6.88 13.70 22.95
C LEU A 127 7.67 12.61 22.24
N ASP A 128 8.80 12.22 22.81
CA ASP A 128 9.52 11.00 22.45
C ASP A 128 9.39 9.99 23.59
N ILE A 129 8.65 8.91 23.32
CA ILE A 129 8.17 7.97 24.33
C ILE A 129 8.98 6.66 24.26
N ASN A 130 9.46 6.20 25.42
CA ASN A 130 10.22 4.96 25.55
C ASN A 130 9.53 4.01 26.55
N PHE A 131 8.78 3.04 26.03
CA PHE A 131 8.05 2.01 26.75
C PHE A 131 8.64 0.60 26.52
N SER A 132 9.90 0.49 26.09
CA SER A 132 10.56 -0.79 25.80
C SER A 132 10.81 -1.67 27.04
N HIS A 133 11.11 -2.95 26.84
CA HIS A 133 11.41 -3.91 27.92
C HIS A 133 10.27 -4.01 28.96
N ASN A 134 9.03 -4.09 28.48
CA ASN A 134 7.82 -4.21 29.30
C ASN A 134 7.01 -5.46 28.88
N PHE A 135 5.76 -5.58 29.34
CA PHE A 135 4.88 -6.71 29.07
C PHE A 135 3.59 -6.29 28.35
N ILE A 136 3.64 -5.21 27.58
CA ILE A 136 2.50 -4.66 26.83
C ILE A 136 2.13 -5.64 25.71
N SER A 137 0.85 -6.04 25.63
CA SER A 137 0.37 -7.05 24.67
C SER A 137 -0.35 -6.50 23.44
N VAL A 138 -0.74 -5.22 23.48
CA VAL A 138 -1.44 -4.52 22.38
C VAL A 138 -0.89 -3.10 22.28
N PHE A 139 -0.55 -2.66 21.07
CA PHE A 139 -0.32 -1.24 20.80
C PHE A 139 -1.69 -0.59 20.53
N GLU A 140 -2.28 -0.05 21.60
CA GLU A 140 -3.62 0.54 21.64
C GLU A 140 -3.57 2.06 21.36
N TYR A 141 -4.63 2.62 20.76
CA TYR A 141 -4.72 4.07 20.60
C TYR A 141 -4.78 4.80 21.96
N ARG A 142 -4.03 5.90 22.06
CA ARG A 142 -3.97 6.82 23.20
C ARG A 142 -3.89 8.25 22.69
N THR A 143 -4.58 9.17 23.35
CA THR A 143 -4.72 10.57 22.92
C THR A 143 -3.38 11.33 22.81
N TYR A 144 -2.38 10.99 23.64
CA TYR A 144 -1.05 11.58 23.56
C TYR A 144 -0.27 11.20 22.30
N LEU A 145 -0.63 10.11 21.60
CA LEU A 145 0.00 9.73 20.33
C LEU A 145 -0.13 10.83 19.28
N ASN A 146 -1.21 11.62 19.32
CA ASN A 146 -1.43 12.77 18.43
C ASN A 146 -0.39 13.89 18.60
N ARG A 147 0.33 13.93 19.74
CA ARG A 147 1.45 14.84 20.04
C ARG A 147 2.81 14.14 20.09
N THR A 148 2.85 12.82 19.91
CA THR A 148 4.06 12.01 19.99
C THR A 148 4.77 12.00 18.64
N TYR A 149 6.08 12.25 18.64
CA TYR A 149 6.92 12.20 17.44
C TYR A 149 7.56 10.81 17.26
N SER A 150 8.13 10.26 18.32
CA SER A 150 8.70 8.91 18.36
C SER A 150 8.09 8.06 19.48
N ILE A 151 7.84 6.78 19.21
CA ILE A 151 7.51 5.79 20.23
C ILE A 151 8.37 4.51 20.07
N ASN A 152 9.04 4.12 21.15
CA ASN A 152 9.72 2.84 21.27
C ASN A 152 8.94 1.91 22.20
N LEU A 153 8.48 0.81 21.64
CA LEU A 153 7.74 -0.29 22.26
C LEU A 153 8.49 -1.63 22.05
N SER A 154 9.77 -1.60 21.67
CA SER A 154 10.57 -2.81 21.47
C SER A 154 10.69 -3.66 22.73
N TYR A 155 10.93 -4.97 22.59
CA TYR A 155 11.01 -5.91 23.71
C TYR A 155 9.75 -5.86 24.61
N ASN A 156 8.59 -6.07 23.98
CA ASN A 156 7.29 -6.23 24.64
C ASN A 156 6.63 -7.54 24.13
N ARG A 157 5.33 -7.73 24.34
CA ARG A 157 4.55 -8.90 23.89
C ARG A 157 3.45 -8.52 22.90
N ILE A 158 3.68 -7.47 22.11
CA ILE A 158 2.64 -6.87 21.26
C ILE A 158 2.28 -7.85 20.14
N ALA A 159 1.06 -8.39 20.20
CA ALA A 159 0.53 -9.30 19.17
C ALA A 159 -0.25 -8.55 18.07
N SER A 160 -0.78 -7.36 18.39
CA SER A 160 -1.59 -6.55 17.49
C SER A 160 -1.37 -5.03 17.69
N VAL A 161 -1.58 -4.29 16.61
CA VAL A 161 -1.49 -2.82 16.55
C VAL A 161 -2.85 -2.26 16.12
N ASP A 162 -3.33 -1.25 16.84
CA ASP A 162 -4.59 -0.57 16.54
C ASP A 162 -4.56 0.07 15.12
N PRO A 163 -5.52 -0.25 14.23
CA PRO A 163 -5.63 0.32 12.89
C PRO A 163 -5.65 1.84 12.78
N PHE A 164 -5.97 2.59 13.85
CA PHE A 164 -5.96 4.05 13.87
C PHE A 164 -4.54 4.63 13.97
N ILE A 165 -3.58 3.91 14.57
CA ILE A 165 -2.21 4.40 14.81
C ILE A 165 -1.52 4.79 13.50
N TYR A 166 -1.71 3.98 12.45
CA TYR A 166 -1.17 4.23 11.11
C TYR A 166 -1.66 5.53 10.46
N GLY A 167 -2.75 6.13 10.97
CA GLY A 167 -3.26 7.42 10.52
C GLY A 167 -2.62 8.64 11.22
N ILE A 168 -1.94 8.45 12.35
CA ILE A 168 -1.46 9.54 13.22
C ILE A 168 -0.23 10.23 12.61
N LYS A 169 -0.46 11.30 11.84
CA LYS A 169 0.57 11.93 11.00
C LYS A 169 1.77 12.50 11.76
N LYS A 170 1.58 12.92 13.02
CA LYS A 170 2.66 13.44 13.88
C LYS A 170 3.60 12.33 14.39
N LEU A 171 3.10 11.09 14.51
CA LEU A 171 3.87 9.94 14.94
C LEU A 171 4.75 9.43 13.80
N ARG A 172 5.99 9.91 13.74
CA ARG A 172 6.94 9.60 12.66
C ARG A 172 7.66 8.29 12.88
N ASN A 173 8.18 8.06 14.08
CA ASN A 173 9.06 6.93 14.35
C ASN A 173 8.36 5.92 15.28
N ILE A 174 8.18 4.68 14.81
CA ILE A 174 7.52 3.61 15.58
C ILE A 174 8.46 2.41 15.64
N ASN A 175 9.04 2.12 16.81
CA ASN A 175 9.78 0.87 17.01
C ASN A 175 8.94 -0.13 17.82
N ILE A 176 8.60 -1.25 17.19
CA ILE A 176 7.92 -2.43 17.77
C ILE A 176 8.74 -3.71 17.52
N GLN A 177 10.05 -3.62 17.28
CA GLN A 177 10.95 -4.79 17.15
C GLN A 177 10.94 -5.66 18.40
N HIS A 178 11.21 -6.96 18.25
CA HIS A 178 11.19 -7.93 19.37
C HIS A 178 9.83 -7.93 20.10
N ASN A 179 8.77 -8.22 19.34
CA ASN A 179 7.39 -8.37 19.77
C ASN A 179 6.74 -9.57 19.07
N GLU A 180 5.55 -9.97 19.52
CA GLU A 180 4.85 -11.19 19.12
C GLU A 180 3.86 -10.95 17.94
N ILE A 181 4.20 -10.07 17.00
CA ILE A 181 3.28 -9.55 15.95
C ILE A 181 2.76 -10.68 15.04
N LEU A 182 1.47 -11.00 15.16
CA LEU A 182 0.83 -12.11 14.43
C LEU A 182 0.23 -11.72 13.08
N GLN A 183 -0.02 -10.42 12.86
CA GLN A 183 -0.69 -9.88 11.67
C GLN A 183 -0.35 -8.40 11.46
N ILE A 184 -0.35 -7.94 10.20
CA ILE A 184 -0.31 -6.52 9.84
C ILE A 184 -1.65 -6.11 9.24
N HIS A 185 -2.28 -5.08 9.78
CA HIS A 185 -3.55 -4.59 9.27
C HIS A 185 -3.38 -3.69 8.02
N LYS A 186 -4.29 -3.82 7.05
CA LYS A 186 -4.28 -3.09 5.75
C LYS A 186 -4.25 -1.55 5.84
N ASN A 187 -4.49 -0.99 7.03
CA ASN A 187 -4.38 0.44 7.31
C ASN A 187 -2.92 0.93 7.45
N ILE A 188 -1.92 0.05 7.51
CA ILE A 188 -0.50 0.46 7.49
C ILE A 188 -0.13 1.26 6.22
N ARG A 189 -0.91 1.10 5.15
CA ARG A 189 -0.87 1.89 3.91
C ARG A 189 -1.35 3.35 4.06
N LEU A 190 -1.91 3.72 5.22
CA LEU A 190 -2.29 5.11 5.55
C LEU A 190 -1.11 5.93 6.08
N MET A 191 0.02 5.29 6.43
CA MET A 191 1.24 5.98 6.85
C MET A 191 1.80 6.84 5.70
N THR A 192 2.30 8.04 6.00
CA THR A 192 2.96 8.88 4.99
C THR A 192 4.41 8.45 4.75
N ASN A 193 5.01 8.97 3.68
CA ASN A 193 6.41 8.74 3.31
C ASN A 193 7.43 9.18 4.38
N GLU A 194 6.99 9.95 5.38
CA GLU A 194 7.78 10.50 6.48
C GLU A 194 7.63 9.67 7.77
N GLN A 195 6.78 8.63 7.75
CA GLN A 195 6.52 7.75 8.89
C GLN A 195 7.21 6.41 8.65
N HIS A 196 8.05 6.02 9.61
CA HIS A 196 8.79 4.76 9.63
C HIS A 196 8.29 3.88 10.78
N ILE A 197 8.04 2.60 10.48
CA ILE A 197 7.72 1.57 11.47
C ILE A 197 8.71 0.42 11.36
N SER A 198 9.35 0.07 12.47
CA SER A 198 10.26 -1.07 12.59
C SER A 198 9.61 -2.17 13.43
N PHE A 199 9.31 -3.31 12.82
CA PHE A 199 8.95 -4.55 13.51
C PHE A 199 10.05 -5.62 13.40
N GLY A 200 11.05 -5.43 12.51
CA GLY A 200 12.14 -6.38 12.34
C GLY A 200 11.70 -7.61 11.56
N ASN A 201 12.12 -8.80 11.98
CA ASN A 201 11.80 -10.05 11.31
C ASN A 201 10.55 -10.68 11.95
N ILE A 202 9.46 -10.83 11.20
CA ILE A 202 8.21 -11.44 11.66
C ILE A 202 7.74 -12.54 10.71
N SER A 203 6.93 -13.47 11.21
CA SER A 203 6.27 -14.51 10.41
C SER A 203 4.75 -14.47 10.63
N ILE A 204 3.99 -14.13 9.60
CA ILE A 204 2.53 -13.90 9.69
C ILE A 204 1.76 -14.73 8.67
N LYS A 205 0.47 -14.98 8.91
CA LYS A 205 -0.41 -15.60 7.90
C LYS A 205 -0.77 -14.57 6.83
N CYS A 206 -0.62 -14.94 5.56
CA CYS A 206 -0.90 -14.06 4.43
C CYS A 206 -1.93 -14.70 3.48
N SER A 207 -2.63 -13.87 2.70
CA SER A 207 -3.50 -14.31 1.60
C SER A 207 -3.12 -13.57 0.31
N CYS A 208 -3.58 -14.06 -0.83
CA CYS A 208 -3.29 -13.41 -2.13
C CYS A 208 -4.01 -12.06 -2.35
N GLU A 209 -4.86 -11.63 -1.41
CA GLU A 209 -5.37 -10.25 -1.31
C GLU A 209 -4.34 -9.29 -0.70
N MET A 210 -3.32 -9.83 -0.01
CA MET A 210 -2.29 -9.07 0.70
C MET A 210 -1.07 -8.71 -0.16
N LYS A 211 -1.16 -8.83 -1.49
CA LYS A 211 -0.10 -8.41 -2.46
C LYS A 211 0.42 -6.98 -2.25
N TRP A 212 -0.36 -6.13 -1.58
CA TRP A 212 0.08 -4.78 -1.19
C TRP A 212 1.25 -4.77 -0.19
N ILE A 213 1.49 -5.85 0.56
CA ILE A 213 2.58 -5.94 1.55
C ILE A 213 3.94 -5.80 0.86
N GLU A 214 4.14 -6.47 -0.26
CA GLU A 214 5.33 -6.42 -1.11
C GLU A 214 5.69 -4.97 -1.46
N VAL A 215 4.82 -4.30 -2.22
CA VAL A 215 4.98 -2.92 -2.68
C VAL A 215 5.13 -1.95 -1.51
N TRP A 216 4.46 -2.18 -0.38
CA TRP A 216 4.60 -1.35 0.83
C TRP A 216 5.98 -1.54 1.48
N LEU A 217 6.45 -2.78 1.62
CA LEU A 217 7.72 -3.14 2.27
C LEU A 217 8.92 -2.65 1.45
N GLU A 218 8.88 -2.79 0.12
CA GLU A 218 9.87 -2.20 -0.78
C GLU A 218 9.97 -0.67 -0.60
N ASN A 219 8.84 0.02 -0.62
CA ASN A 219 8.79 1.48 -0.48
C ASN A 219 9.28 1.96 0.90
N GLN A 220 9.10 1.18 1.95
CA GLN A 220 9.65 1.46 3.29
C GLN A 220 11.17 1.21 3.33
N ASN A 221 11.62 0.02 2.92
CA ASN A 221 13.04 -0.35 2.93
C ASN A 221 13.89 0.58 2.03
N ARG A 222 13.34 1.05 0.90
CA ARG A 222 13.99 2.03 -0.01
C ARG A 222 14.18 3.42 0.63
N ARG A 223 13.39 3.80 1.62
CA ARG A 223 13.39 5.15 2.23
C ARG A 223 14.09 5.21 3.59
N HIS A 224 13.90 4.18 4.41
CA HIS A 224 14.35 4.14 5.80
C HIS A 224 15.43 3.07 6.05
N GLY A 225 15.88 2.38 5.00
CA GLY A 225 16.80 1.25 5.08
C GLY A 225 16.08 -0.05 5.42
N VAL A 226 16.74 -1.18 5.12
CA VAL A 226 16.22 -2.52 5.42
C VAL A 226 16.14 -2.71 6.93
N SER A 227 14.92 -2.56 7.45
CA SER A 227 14.60 -2.54 8.89
C SER A 227 13.50 -3.55 9.25
N ASN A 228 12.90 -4.16 8.24
CA ASN A 228 11.77 -5.07 8.31
C ASN A 228 11.95 -6.23 7.31
N SER A 229 11.65 -7.44 7.77
CA SER A 229 11.43 -8.61 6.92
C SER A 229 10.15 -9.31 7.36
N ILE A 230 9.35 -9.75 6.38
CA ILE A 230 8.08 -10.45 6.62
C ILE A 230 8.17 -11.80 5.91
N ILE A 231 8.12 -12.88 6.68
CA ILE A 231 7.85 -14.21 6.17
C ILE A 231 6.33 -14.38 6.17
N CYS A 232 5.79 -14.73 5.01
CA CYS A 232 4.38 -15.01 4.80
C CYS A 232 4.13 -16.51 4.78
N HIS A 233 3.26 -16.98 5.68
CA HIS A 233 2.73 -18.34 5.64
C HIS A 233 1.46 -18.34 4.77
N ILE A 234 1.51 -19.02 3.63
CA ILE A 234 0.41 -19.21 2.68
C ILE A 234 0.26 -20.71 2.37
N GLN A 235 -0.91 -21.30 2.65
CA GLN A 235 -1.25 -22.69 2.31
C GLN A 235 -0.16 -23.74 2.68
N GLY A 236 0.46 -23.63 3.87
CA GLY A 236 1.53 -24.53 4.32
C GLY A 236 2.94 -24.20 3.82
N ARG A 237 3.10 -23.20 2.95
CA ARG A 237 4.40 -22.69 2.48
C ARG A 237 4.80 -21.44 3.25
N TYR A 238 6.10 -21.30 3.51
CA TYR A 238 6.72 -20.08 4.01
C TYR A 238 7.45 -19.40 2.85
N ILE A 239 7.13 -18.14 2.59
CA ILE A 239 7.69 -17.34 1.48
C ILE A 239 8.10 -15.98 2.01
N GLU A 240 9.05 -15.29 1.39
CA GLU A 240 9.31 -13.89 1.72
C GLU A 240 8.20 -13.01 1.12
N ALA A 241 7.73 -12.00 1.86
CA ALA A 241 6.63 -11.16 1.39
C ALA A 241 6.99 -10.27 0.17
N ILE A 242 8.27 -10.24 -0.22
CA ILE A 242 8.76 -9.56 -1.43
C ILE A 242 8.61 -10.40 -2.72
N THR A 243 8.30 -11.69 -2.63
CA THR A 243 8.02 -12.58 -3.78
C THR A 243 6.57 -13.06 -3.81
N MET A 244 5.68 -12.33 -3.14
CA MET A 244 4.26 -12.70 -3.02
C MET A 244 3.53 -12.55 -4.35
N SER A 245 3.84 -11.53 -5.14
CA SER A 245 3.16 -11.24 -6.41
C SER A 245 3.38 -12.33 -7.45
N GLU A 246 4.58 -12.90 -7.54
CA GLU A 246 4.91 -14.02 -8.41
C GLU A 246 4.03 -15.22 -8.08
N ILE A 247 4.07 -15.66 -6.82
CA ILE A 247 3.39 -16.86 -6.32
C ILE A 247 1.87 -16.70 -6.39
N CYS A 248 1.34 -15.57 -5.92
CA CYS A 248 -0.09 -15.27 -5.98
C CYS A 248 -0.57 -14.81 -7.37
N SER A 249 0.25 -14.90 -8.42
CA SER A 249 -0.18 -14.72 -9.82
C SER A 249 -0.25 -16.04 -10.60
N ALA A 250 0.10 -17.18 -9.96
CA ALA A 250 -0.21 -18.51 -10.47
C ALA A 250 -1.74 -18.77 -10.51
N GLU A 251 -2.48 -18.27 -9.51
CA GLU A 251 -3.95 -18.24 -9.52
C GLU A 251 -4.47 -17.05 -10.33
N LYS A 252 -4.28 -17.09 -11.66
CA LYS A 252 -5.23 -16.40 -12.54
C LYS A 252 -6.59 -17.07 -12.36
N PRO A 253 -7.70 -16.33 -12.15
CA PRO A 253 -9.02 -16.96 -12.20
C PRO A 253 -9.19 -17.66 -13.55
N ARG A 254 -9.88 -18.80 -13.59
CA ARG A 254 -10.35 -19.43 -14.83
C ARG A 254 -11.16 -18.38 -15.58
N SER A 255 -10.53 -17.76 -16.57
CA SER A 255 -10.82 -16.37 -16.88
C SER A 255 -12.11 -16.24 -17.67
N ALA A 256 -12.65 -15.02 -17.76
CA ALA A 256 -13.79 -14.73 -18.63
C ALA A 256 -13.55 -15.24 -20.07
N VAL A 257 -12.28 -15.27 -20.52
CA VAL A 257 -11.86 -15.88 -21.79
C VAL A 257 -12.27 -17.36 -21.91
N GLN A 258 -12.17 -18.17 -20.86
CA GLN A 258 -12.60 -19.58 -20.92
C GLN A 258 -14.13 -19.71 -21.07
N TYR A 259 -14.90 -18.88 -20.36
CA TYR A 259 -16.36 -18.85 -20.50
C TYR A 259 -16.83 -18.28 -21.84
N VAL A 260 -16.11 -17.28 -22.38
CA VAL A 260 -16.35 -16.72 -23.72
C VAL A 260 -15.98 -17.72 -24.82
N LEU A 261 -14.86 -18.44 -24.71
CA LEU A 261 -14.52 -19.51 -25.65
C LEU A 261 -15.57 -20.63 -25.61
N LEU A 262 -16.05 -21.02 -24.42
CA LEU A 262 -17.10 -22.01 -24.28
C LEU A 262 -18.42 -21.54 -24.89
N SER A 263 -18.83 -20.28 -24.68
CA SER A 263 -20.07 -19.76 -25.27
C SER A 263 -19.98 -19.61 -26.79
N ILE A 264 -18.81 -19.26 -27.34
CA ILE A 264 -18.56 -19.26 -28.79
C ILE A 264 -18.69 -20.68 -29.36
N VAL A 265 -18.08 -21.69 -28.74
CA VAL A 265 -18.19 -23.10 -29.18
C VAL A 265 -19.64 -23.59 -29.13
N ILE A 266 -20.39 -23.26 -28.07
CA ILE A 266 -21.81 -23.61 -27.95
C ILE A 266 -22.65 -22.89 -29.02
N ALA A 267 -22.41 -21.61 -29.27
CA ALA A 267 -23.11 -20.85 -30.30
C ALA A 267 -22.84 -21.40 -31.71
N ILE A 268 -21.60 -21.77 -32.03
CA ILE A 268 -21.24 -22.45 -33.29
C ILE A 268 -21.96 -23.79 -33.41
N TYR A 269 -21.98 -24.61 -32.35
CA TYR A 269 -22.66 -25.91 -32.36
C TYR A 269 -24.18 -25.78 -32.57
N ILE A 270 -24.83 -24.85 -31.86
CA ILE A 270 -26.27 -24.54 -32.06
C ILE A 270 -26.52 -24.04 -33.49
N SER A 271 -25.64 -23.19 -34.03
CA SER A 271 -25.77 -22.68 -35.40
C SER A 271 -25.64 -23.80 -36.44
N LEU A 272 -24.71 -24.74 -36.24
CA LEU A 272 -24.57 -25.93 -37.10
C LEU A 272 -25.79 -26.85 -37.02
N LEU A 273 -26.37 -27.07 -35.83
CA LEU A 273 -27.61 -27.83 -35.67
C LEU A 273 -28.81 -27.15 -36.34
N LEU A 274 -28.93 -25.83 -36.24
CA LEU A 274 -29.96 -25.06 -36.94
C LEU A 274 -29.77 -25.14 -38.47
N CYS A 275 -28.56 -24.93 -38.97
CA CYS A 275 -28.26 -25.08 -40.40
C CYS A 275 -28.49 -26.52 -40.91
N PHE A 276 -28.31 -27.54 -40.08
CA PHE A 276 -28.62 -28.94 -40.42
C PHE A 276 -30.14 -29.19 -40.47
N LYS A 277 -30.90 -28.71 -39.47
CA LYS A 277 -32.36 -28.86 -39.41
C LYS A 277 -33.06 -28.07 -40.51
N MET A 278 -32.69 -26.80 -40.69
CA MET A 278 -33.24 -25.88 -41.70
C MET A 278 -32.67 -26.11 -43.11
N LYS A 279 -31.86 -27.15 -43.34
CA LYS A 279 -31.08 -27.36 -44.57
C LYS A 279 -31.89 -27.26 -45.86
N TYR A 280 -33.13 -27.76 -45.86
CA TYR A 280 -34.00 -27.75 -47.03
C TYR A 280 -34.65 -26.37 -47.27
N GLU A 281 -35.07 -25.68 -46.23
CA GLU A 281 -35.58 -24.31 -46.30
C GLU A 281 -34.48 -23.33 -46.74
N LEU A 282 -33.27 -23.48 -46.19
CA LEU A 282 -32.10 -22.71 -46.62
C LEU A 282 -31.75 -22.98 -48.09
N PHE A 283 -31.87 -24.23 -48.56
CA PHE A 283 -31.67 -24.58 -49.97
C PHE A 283 -32.75 -23.97 -50.88
N LEU A 284 -34.02 -23.93 -50.44
CA LEU A 284 -35.10 -23.27 -51.17
C LEU A 284 -34.88 -21.75 -51.27
N LEU A 285 -34.58 -21.09 -50.15
CA LEU A 285 -34.25 -19.65 -50.12
C LEU A 285 -33.02 -19.32 -50.98
N LEU A 286 -31.97 -20.15 -50.95
CA LEU A 286 -30.81 -19.99 -51.83
C LEU A 286 -31.16 -20.23 -53.31
N ARG A 287 -32.12 -21.11 -53.63
CA ARG A 287 -32.60 -21.31 -55.01
C ARG A 287 -33.40 -20.10 -55.50
N GLU A 288 -34.27 -19.54 -54.66
CA GLU A 288 -35.03 -18.33 -54.97
C GLU A 288 -34.11 -17.11 -55.12
N PHE A 289 -33.15 -16.93 -54.21
CA PHE A 289 -32.18 -15.84 -54.29
C PHE A 289 -31.28 -15.98 -55.53
N LYS A 290 -30.86 -17.20 -55.90
CA LYS A 290 -30.14 -17.47 -57.15
C LYS A 290 -31.01 -17.22 -58.39
N SER A 291 -32.31 -17.54 -58.33
CA SER A 291 -33.28 -17.22 -59.39
C SER A 291 -33.42 -15.71 -59.59
N LEU A 292 -33.55 -14.95 -58.50
CA LEU A 292 -33.59 -13.48 -58.53
C LEU A 292 -32.30 -12.85 -59.09
N ILE A 293 -31.14 -13.44 -58.81
CA ILE A 293 -29.85 -13.00 -59.40
C ILE A 293 -29.78 -13.34 -60.90
N LEU A 294 -30.21 -14.54 -61.30
CA LEU A 294 -30.19 -14.97 -62.71
C LEU A 294 -31.17 -14.19 -63.58
N ASN A 295 -32.40 -13.94 -63.10
CA ASN A 295 -33.36 -13.13 -63.83
C ASN A 295 -32.82 -11.71 -64.07
N ARG A 296 -32.26 -11.08 -63.04
CA ARG A 296 -31.62 -9.75 -63.13
C ARG A 296 -30.32 -9.73 -63.96
N TYR A 297 -29.86 -10.87 -64.45
CA TYR A 297 -28.75 -10.99 -65.42
C TYR A 297 -29.29 -11.20 -66.84
N ASN A 298 -30.34 -12.01 -66.99
CA ASN A 298 -30.97 -12.34 -68.27
C ASN A 298 -31.78 -11.17 -68.89
N ASP A 299 -32.17 -10.15 -68.12
CA ASP A 299 -32.86 -8.95 -68.63
C ASP A 299 -32.08 -8.17 -69.73
N ASN A 300 -30.82 -8.54 -70.01
CA ASN A 300 -29.98 -7.95 -71.06
C ASN A 300 -29.92 -8.74 -72.39
N GLU A 301 -30.49 -9.96 -72.49
CA GLU A 301 -30.52 -10.72 -73.76
C GLU A 301 -31.94 -11.15 -74.16
N ASN A 302 -32.39 -10.73 -75.34
CA ASN A 302 -33.72 -11.03 -75.88
C ASN A 302 -33.86 -12.50 -76.36
N LEU A 303 -34.00 -13.44 -75.43
CA LEU A 303 -34.48 -14.80 -75.70
C LEU A 303 -35.85 -15.02 -75.06
N GLN A 304 -36.84 -15.47 -75.85
CA GLN A 304 -38.17 -15.81 -75.35
C GLN A 304 -38.13 -17.08 -74.47
N PRO A 305 -38.57 -17.03 -73.20
CA PRO A 305 -38.59 -18.20 -72.32
C PRO A 305 -39.84 -19.05 -72.55
N ASN A 306 -39.76 -20.04 -73.44
CA ASN A 306 -40.73 -21.14 -73.51
C ASN A 306 -40.62 -22.03 -72.25
N VAL A 307 -41.28 -21.64 -71.15
CA VAL A 307 -41.23 -22.36 -69.87
C VAL A 307 -42.63 -22.52 -69.26
N TYR A 308 -43.25 -23.68 -69.50
CA TYR A 308 -44.37 -24.15 -68.68
C TYR A 308 -43.83 -24.64 -67.32
N ALA A 309 -44.01 -23.86 -66.27
CA ALA A 309 -43.60 -24.24 -64.91
C ALA A 309 -44.57 -25.28 -64.31
N VAL A 310 -44.14 -26.54 -64.24
CA VAL A 310 -44.90 -27.63 -63.60
C VAL A 310 -44.58 -27.67 -62.10
N TYR A 311 -45.58 -27.37 -61.27
CA TYR A 311 -45.47 -27.45 -59.82
C TYR A 311 -45.98 -28.82 -59.34
N ILE A 312 -45.12 -29.58 -58.65
CA ILE A 312 -45.48 -30.86 -58.03
C ILE A 312 -45.65 -30.63 -56.53
N SER A 313 -46.89 -30.68 -56.05
CA SER A 313 -47.21 -30.71 -54.61
C SER A 313 -47.20 -32.16 -54.12
N PHE A 314 -46.69 -32.39 -52.92
CA PHE A 314 -46.59 -33.72 -52.31
C PHE A 314 -46.49 -33.63 -50.78
N ASP A 315 -46.87 -34.71 -50.10
CA ASP A 315 -46.72 -34.86 -48.65
C ASP A 315 -45.23 -35.03 -48.30
N ALA A 316 -44.70 -34.10 -47.49
CA ALA A 316 -43.31 -34.05 -47.09
C ALA A 316 -42.99 -34.94 -45.86
N GLU A 317 -44.00 -35.38 -45.10
CA GLU A 317 -43.83 -36.25 -43.93
C GLU A 317 -43.79 -37.74 -44.34
N ASN A 318 -44.22 -38.07 -45.56
CA ASN A 318 -44.17 -39.42 -46.10
C ASN A 318 -42.80 -39.75 -46.71
N ASP A 319 -41.96 -40.44 -45.92
CA ASP A 319 -40.61 -40.88 -46.31
C ASP A 319 -40.54 -41.61 -47.66
N ASN A 320 -41.56 -42.41 -48.02
CA ASN A 320 -41.55 -43.15 -49.28
C ASN A 320 -41.73 -42.22 -50.50
N ILE A 321 -42.62 -41.22 -50.38
CA ILE A 321 -42.83 -40.19 -51.41
C ILE A 321 -41.58 -39.31 -51.52
N MET A 322 -41.07 -38.85 -50.38
CA MET A 322 -39.83 -38.06 -50.27
C MET A 322 -38.63 -38.77 -50.92
N LYS A 323 -38.52 -40.09 -50.75
CA LYS A 323 -37.47 -40.94 -51.36
C LYS A 323 -37.68 -41.10 -52.86
N TRP A 324 -38.90 -41.36 -53.32
CA TRP A 324 -39.22 -41.47 -54.75
C TRP A 324 -38.90 -40.17 -55.51
N ILE A 325 -39.29 -39.01 -54.98
CA ILE A 325 -39.00 -37.70 -55.59
C ILE A 325 -37.50 -37.43 -55.67
N LYS A 326 -36.73 -37.76 -54.62
CA LYS A 326 -35.26 -37.66 -54.62
C LYS A 326 -34.58 -38.61 -55.62
N THR A 327 -35.19 -39.75 -55.94
CA THR A 327 -34.67 -40.72 -56.92
C THR A 327 -35.10 -40.43 -58.36
N VAL A 328 -36.30 -39.88 -58.59
CA VAL A 328 -36.85 -39.67 -59.94
C VAL A 328 -36.68 -38.22 -60.40
N VAL A 329 -37.25 -37.26 -59.68
CA VAL A 329 -37.35 -35.85 -60.15
C VAL A 329 -35.96 -35.21 -60.24
N PHE A 330 -35.12 -35.36 -59.22
CA PHE A 330 -33.73 -34.84 -59.23
C PHE A 330 -32.80 -35.56 -60.24
N ASN A 331 -33.16 -36.74 -60.73
CA ASN A 331 -32.43 -37.41 -61.82
C ASN A 331 -32.92 -36.99 -63.22
N LEU A 332 -34.12 -36.42 -63.34
CA LEU A 332 -34.59 -35.79 -64.58
C LEU A 332 -33.86 -34.48 -64.85
N GLU A 333 -33.64 -33.62 -63.83
CA GLU A 333 -32.80 -32.40 -63.95
C GLU A 333 -31.39 -32.70 -64.49
N LYS A 334 -30.83 -33.88 -64.20
CA LYS A 334 -29.51 -34.32 -64.72
C LYS A 334 -29.53 -34.80 -66.17
N LYS A 335 -30.70 -35.06 -66.77
CA LYS A 335 -30.83 -35.60 -68.14
C LYS A 335 -31.33 -34.57 -69.17
N THR A 336 -31.94 -33.47 -68.75
CA THR A 336 -32.52 -32.44 -69.63
C THR A 336 -31.49 -31.52 -70.32
N SER A 337 -30.29 -32.04 -70.64
CA SER A 337 -29.26 -31.36 -71.43
C SER A 337 -29.18 -31.84 -72.89
N LYS A 338 -29.92 -32.90 -73.27
CA LYS A 338 -30.12 -33.32 -74.67
C LYS A 338 -31.53 -33.87 -74.90
N CYS A 339 -32.47 -33.00 -75.23
CA CYS A 339 -33.66 -33.39 -75.97
C CYS A 339 -33.30 -33.42 -77.47
N VAL A 340 -33.29 -34.61 -78.08
CA VAL A 340 -33.14 -34.76 -79.53
C VAL A 340 -34.52 -35.01 -80.10
N CYS A 341 -34.99 -34.16 -81.00
CA CYS A 341 -36.24 -34.38 -81.71
C CYS A 341 -36.09 -35.60 -82.64
N PRO A 342 -37.02 -36.58 -82.63
CA PRO A 342 -37.10 -37.57 -83.68
C PRO A 342 -37.34 -36.85 -85.02
N GLN A 343 -36.66 -37.30 -86.08
CA GLN A 343 -37.00 -36.87 -87.44
C GLN A 343 -38.30 -37.55 -87.89
N GLU A 344 -39.05 -36.89 -88.75
CA GLU A 344 -40.29 -37.41 -89.32
C GLU A 344 -40.01 -38.66 -90.18
N ILE A 345 -40.91 -39.65 -90.09
CA ILE A 345 -41.06 -40.69 -91.10
C ILE A 345 -42.52 -40.64 -91.54
N SER A 346 -42.73 -40.32 -92.81
CA SER A 346 -44.05 -40.22 -93.45
C SER A 346 -44.31 -41.45 -94.33
N LEU A 347 -45.42 -42.14 -94.08
CA LEU A 347 -46.00 -43.26 -94.85
C LEU A 347 -45.10 -44.51 -94.98
#